data_AF-G0HMM7-F1
#
_entry.id   AF-G0HMM7-F1
#
_cell.length_a   1.000
_cell.length_b   1.000
_cell.length_c   1.000
_cell.angle_alpha   90.00
_cell.angle_beta   90.00
_cell.angle_gamma   90.00
#
_symmetry.space_group_name_H-M   'P 1'
#
loop_
_entity.id
_entity.type
_entity.pdbx_description
1 polymer ?
#
loop_
_entity_poly.entity_id
_entity_poly.type
_entity_poly.pdbx_seq_one_letter_code
_entity_poly.pdbx_strand_id
1 'polypeptide(L)'
;MIRVPEKLDMLCNQCSMSLAGGCTIRGVCGKDPDLNSLQEALIYGIKGTAAYYHHALEVGYDDPRIGHFLAEALYSTLTNVNFDKNRFLELILENGRVHLEAMKLLDRAYVETFGRPEPVEVPTGTAEGHGILVTGHSYKALYELLRQIEEMGLGEELEVYTHAEMFPAHAYPELRKFKALYGNWGGSWLYQKKEFAEFPGVILGTSNCVQQPTKAYQDRIFTVGIAGLEGVPHIKDYNFEPLIKRALETPRMKAYDGGKLLTGFHHTNVLAMKDRLIELIQEGKIRHIFVVGGCDTPHKGMGYYERLTELIPKDALILSAACGKFRYNARDYGTIEGIPRFLDFGQCNNVYSIIEIAIALANELGTDVNSLPVSIVLSWMEQKAIAILYSLLYLGIKGIYIGPKPPEFLTPGVFEILRRQFDLRLTGDPEADLRDMLSKGIKVEEGSPLAEELD
;
A
#
# COMPACT_ATOMS: atom_id res chain seq x y z
N MET A 1 -10.21 -36.79 16.84
CA MET A 1 -10.13 -35.32 16.92
C MET A 1 -8.74 -34.97 17.43
N ILE A 2 -7.88 -34.43 16.58
CA ILE A 2 -6.57 -33.91 17.00
C ILE A 2 -6.87 -32.61 17.75
N ARG A 3 -6.53 -32.56 19.05
CA ARG A 3 -6.54 -31.31 19.81
C ARG A 3 -5.49 -30.40 19.18
N VAL A 4 -5.92 -29.38 18.44
CA VAL A 4 -5.04 -28.28 18.01
C VAL A 4 -4.75 -27.47 19.27
N PRO A 5 -3.48 -27.27 19.67
CA PRO A 5 -3.13 -26.36 20.76
C PRO A 5 -3.74 -24.97 20.53
N GLU A 6 -4.13 -24.28 21.60
CA GLU A 6 -4.70 -22.91 21.51
C GLU A 6 -3.73 -21.90 20.87
N LYS A 7 -2.43 -22.18 20.85
CA LYS A 7 -1.42 -21.46 20.07
C LYS A 7 -0.26 -22.40 19.73
N LEU A 8 0.17 -22.42 18.46
CA LEU A 8 1.36 -23.15 18.01
C LEU A 8 2.60 -22.27 18.17
N ASP A 9 3.74 -22.83 18.58
CA ASP A 9 5.01 -22.08 18.62
C ASP A 9 5.54 -21.82 17.21
N MET A 10 5.30 -22.75 16.28
CA MET A 10 5.59 -22.63 14.85
C MET A 10 4.64 -23.47 14.00
N LEU A 11 4.69 -23.31 12.68
CA LEU A 11 4.10 -24.27 11.74
C LEU A 11 4.97 -24.39 10.49
N CYS A 12 5.73 -25.48 10.37
CA CYS A 12 6.54 -25.76 9.19
C CYS A 12 6.22 -27.15 8.63
N ASN A 13 5.72 -27.19 7.39
CA ASN A 13 5.30 -28.42 6.70
C ASN A 13 5.92 -28.57 5.30
N GLN A 14 7.01 -27.84 5.00
CA GLN A 14 7.57 -27.76 3.65
C GLN A 14 8.40 -28.97 3.18
N CYS A 15 8.66 -29.97 4.04
CA CYS A 15 9.54 -31.10 3.70
C CYS A 15 8.95 -32.44 4.09
N SER A 16 9.39 -33.52 3.43
CA SER A 16 8.89 -34.88 3.63
C SER A 16 9.13 -35.44 5.04
N MET A 17 10.06 -34.88 5.80
CA MET A 17 10.33 -35.27 7.19
C MET A 17 9.44 -34.55 8.21
N SER A 18 8.57 -33.63 7.77
CA SER A 18 7.64 -32.97 8.70
C SER A 18 6.69 -33.98 9.32
N LEU A 19 6.35 -33.77 10.60
CA LEU A 19 5.36 -34.59 11.28
C LEU A 19 3.97 -34.42 10.62
N ALA A 20 3.08 -35.37 10.85
CA ALA A 20 1.68 -35.25 10.41
C ALA A 20 1.06 -33.97 11.01
N GLY A 21 0.59 -33.06 10.15
CA GLY A 21 0.10 -31.74 10.56
C GLY A 21 1.17 -30.64 10.67
N GLY A 22 2.44 -30.95 10.36
CA GLY A 22 3.57 -30.01 10.40
C GLY A 22 4.38 -30.05 11.70
N CYS A 23 5.58 -29.48 11.66
CA CYS A 23 6.39 -29.25 12.86
C CYS A 23 5.85 -28.04 13.63
N THR A 24 5.43 -28.25 14.88
CA THR A 24 4.70 -27.24 15.68
C THR A 24 5.39 -26.75 16.95
N ILE A 25 6.39 -27.48 17.45
CA ILE A 25 7.20 -27.13 18.63
C ILE A 25 8.65 -26.91 18.20
N ARG A 26 9.16 -27.80 17.35
CA ARG A 26 10.48 -27.72 16.72
C ARG A 26 10.47 -28.51 15.41
N GLY A 27 11.25 -28.06 14.43
CA GLY A 27 11.50 -28.80 13.20
C GLY A 27 12.26 -30.10 13.47
N VAL A 28 11.91 -31.18 12.78
CA VAL A 28 12.69 -32.44 12.76
C VAL A 28 14.12 -32.17 12.26
N CYS A 29 14.29 -31.20 11.37
CA CYS A 29 15.58 -30.70 10.90
C CYS A 29 16.36 -29.85 11.91
N GLY A 30 15.82 -29.62 13.11
CA GLY A 30 16.44 -28.80 14.15
C GLY A 30 16.00 -27.33 14.20
N LYS A 31 15.27 -26.84 13.18
CA LYS A 31 14.75 -25.46 13.09
C LYS A 31 13.86 -25.13 14.29
N ASP A 32 14.21 -24.09 15.04
CA ASP A 32 13.41 -23.62 16.18
C ASP A 32 12.33 -22.60 15.77
N PRO A 33 11.37 -22.29 16.66
CA PRO A 33 10.28 -21.37 16.36
C PRO A 33 10.68 -19.97 15.89
N ASP A 34 11.69 -19.34 16.49
CA ASP A 34 12.11 -17.98 16.11
C ASP A 34 12.76 -18.00 14.72
N LEU A 35 13.55 -19.03 14.44
CA LEU A 35 14.12 -19.20 13.10
C LEU A 35 13.04 -19.43 12.04
N ASN A 36 11.99 -20.20 12.36
CA ASN A 36 10.84 -20.36 11.47
C ASN A 36 10.13 -19.03 11.22
N SER A 37 9.89 -18.27 12.30
CA SER A 37 9.28 -16.95 12.26
C SER A 37 10.05 -15.97 11.38
N LEU A 38 11.39 -15.95 11.49
CA LEU A 38 12.27 -15.14 10.65
C LEU A 38 12.24 -15.56 9.17
N GLN A 39 12.18 -16.87 8.89
CA GLN A 39 12.03 -17.37 7.52
C GLN A 39 10.66 -16.98 6.92
N GLU A 40 9.58 -17.07 7.69
CA GLU A 40 8.25 -16.62 7.26
C GLU A 40 8.20 -15.11 7.03
N ALA A 41 8.79 -14.34 7.94
CA ALA A 41 8.95 -12.89 7.81
C ALA A 41 9.65 -12.51 6.49
N LEU A 42 10.78 -13.17 6.18
CA LEU A 42 11.49 -12.96 4.92
C LEU A 42 10.62 -13.34 3.71
N ILE A 43 9.95 -14.50 3.73
CA ILE A 43 9.05 -14.95 2.65
C ILE A 43 7.93 -13.93 2.40
N TYR A 44 7.32 -13.38 3.45
CA TYR A 44 6.30 -12.36 3.30
C TYR A 44 6.86 -11.02 2.81
N GLY A 45 8.07 -10.63 3.25
CA GLY A 45 8.77 -9.47 2.70
C GLY A 45 9.03 -9.57 1.20
N ILE A 46 9.60 -10.68 0.73
CA ILE A 46 9.92 -10.86 -0.71
C ILE A 46 8.67 -10.96 -1.58
N LYS A 47 7.53 -11.42 -1.05
CA LYS A 47 6.24 -11.36 -1.75
C LYS A 47 5.78 -9.92 -2.00
N GLY A 48 5.97 -9.03 -1.03
CA GLY A 48 5.68 -7.60 -1.20
C GLY A 48 6.61 -6.95 -2.23
N THR A 49 7.91 -7.22 -2.15
CA THR A 49 8.91 -6.75 -3.13
C THR A 49 8.59 -7.22 -4.56
N ALA A 50 8.26 -8.52 -4.71
CA ALA A 50 7.90 -9.09 -6.00
C ALA A 50 6.64 -8.44 -6.60
N ALA A 51 5.69 -7.98 -5.78
CA ALA A 51 4.47 -7.34 -6.29
C ALA A 51 4.76 -6.02 -7.01
N TYR A 52 5.62 -5.16 -6.44
CA TYR A 52 5.98 -3.89 -7.09
C TYR A 52 6.93 -4.07 -8.26
N TYR A 53 7.88 -4.99 -8.14
CA TYR A 53 8.75 -5.36 -9.26
C TYR A 53 7.95 -5.92 -10.44
N HIS A 54 6.94 -6.76 -10.18
CA HIS A 54 6.05 -7.27 -11.22
C HIS A 54 5.33 -6.14 -11.98
N HIS A 55 4.77 -5.15 -11.28
CA HIS A 55 4.12 -4.01 -11.94
C HIS A 55 5.09 -3.14 -12.74
N ALA A 56 6.35 -3.01 -12.31
CA ALA A 56 7.37 -2.32 -13.10
C ALA A 56 7.70 -3.10 -14.39
N LEU A 57 7.83 -4.42 -14.29
CA LEU A 57 8.04 -5.30 -15.45
C LEU A 57 6.86 -5.27 -16.42
N GLU A 58 5.62 -5.15 -15.93
CA GLU A 58 4.44 -5.03 -16.79
C GLU A 58 4.58 -3.88 -17.79
N VAL A 59 5.11 -2.74 -17.36
CA VAL A 59 5.34 -1.55 -18.21
C VAL A 59 6.76 -1.49 -18.81
N GLY A 60 7.52 -2.58 -18.73
CA GLY A 60 8.81 -2.73 -19.43
C GLY A 60 10.04 -2.25 -18.68
N TYR A 61 9.94 -2.00 -17.38
CA TYR A 61 11.06 -1.55 -16.54
C TYR A 61 11.60 -2.70 -15.71
N ASP A 62 12.90 -2.96 -15.84
CA ASP A 62 13.58 -4.08 -15.20
C ASP A 62 14.82 -3.61 -14.42
N ASP A 63 15.08 -4.27 -13.30
CA ASP A 63 16.34 -4.26 -12.57
C ASP A 63 16.66 -5.69 -12.11
N PRO A 64 17.53 -6.41 -12.84
CA PRO A 64 17.86 -7.80 -12.55
C PRO A 64 18.42 -8.04 -11.14
N ARG A 65 18.94 -7.00 -10.47
CA ARG A 65 19.44 -7.11 -9.09
C ARG A 65 18.31 -7.44 -8.11
N ILE A 66 17.10 -6.92 -8.35
CA ILE A 66 15.91 -7.24 -7.55
C ILE A 66 15.58 -8.72 -7.74
N GLY A 67 15.49 -9.20 -8.98
CA GLY A 67 15.24 -10.61 -9.29
C GLY A 67 16.29 -11.55 -8.68
N HIS A 68 17.57 -11.16 -8.71
CA HIS A 68 18.65 -11.93 -8.09
C HIS A 68 18.45 -12.06 -6.57
N PHE A 69 18.18 -10.96 -5.88
CA PHE A 69 17.92 -11.00 -4.44
C PHE A 69 16.69 -11.84 -4.09
N LEU A 70 15.59 -11.72 -4.85
CA LEU A 70 14.39 -12.54 -4.63
C LEU A 70 14.71 -14.04 -4.70
N ALA A 71 15.58 -14.44 -5.63
CA ALA A 71 16.03 -15.84 -5.75
C ALA A 71 16.92 -16.26 -4.57
N GLU A 72 17.88 -15.43 -4.16
CA GLU A 72 18.75 -15.70 -3.00
C GLU A 72 17.93 -15.84 -1.71
N ALA A 73 17.06 -14.87 -1.44
CA ALA A 73 16.23 -14.84 -0.25
C ALA A 73 15.30 -16.06 -0.19
N LEU A 74 14.67 -16.45 -1.31
CA LEU A 74 13.86 -17.65 -1.36
C LEU A 74 14.70 -18.91 -1.10
N TYR A 75 15.87 -19.03 -1.73
CA TYR A 75 16.76 -20.18 -1.56
C TYR A 75 17.23 -20.32 -0.11
N SER A 76 17.45 -19.21 0.60
CA SER A 76 17.87 -19.21 2.01
C SER A 76 16.86 -19.89 2.95
N THR A 77 15.57 -19.94 2.57
CA THR A 77 14.48 -20.51 3.40
C THR A 77 14.22 -22.00 3.17
N LEU A 78 14.96 -22.63 2.25
CA LEU A 78 14.82 -24.06 1.98
C LEU A 78 15.27 -24.91 3.17
N THR A 79 14.75 -26.13 3.21
CA THR A 79 15.15 -27.12 4.21
C THR A 79 16.64 -27.37 4.17
N ASN A 80 17.28 -27.25 5.34
CA ASN A 80 18.71 -27.49 5.56
C ASN A 80 19.68 -26.52 4.88
N VAL A 81 19.24 -25.31 4.50
CA VAL A 81 20.13 -24.30 3.90
C VAL A 81 20.74 -23.37 4.95
N ASN A 82 19.91 -22.65 5.71
CA ASN A 82 20.40 -21.66 6.67
C ASN A 82 19.63 -21.74 8.00
N PHE A 83 20.39 -21.83 9.10
CA PHE A 83 19.87 -21.86 10.48
C PHE A 83 20.36 -20.68 11.33
N ASP A 84 21.03 -19.69 10.73
CA ASP A 84 21.52 -18.51 11.42
C ASP A 84 20.43 -17.43 11.50
N LYS A 85 19.94 -17.17 12.71
CA LYS A 85 18.91 -16.15 12.98
C LYS A 85 19.38 -14.73 12.64
N ASN A 86 20.65 -14.40 12.90
CA ASN A 86 21.18 -13.08 12.60
C ASN A 86 21.22 -12.85 11.10
N ARG A 87 21.60 -13.89 10.34
CA ARG A 87 21.57 -13.82 8.87
C ARG A 87 20.16 -13.56 8.33
N PHE A 88 19.11 -14.10 8.95
CA PHE A 88 17.73 -13.78 8.53
C PHE A 88 17.29 -12.37 8.91
N LEU A 89 17.74 -11.83 10.05
CA LEU A 89 17.52 -10.42 10.39
C LEU A 89 18.18 -9.50 9.34
N GLU A 90 19.42 -9.80 8.94
CA GLU A 90 20.12 -9.08 7.86
C GLU A 90 19.36 -9.17 6.53
N LEU A 91 18.89 -10.37 6.15
CA LEU A 91 18.13 -10.57 4.91
C LEU A 91 16.79 -9.84 4.92
N ILE A 92 16.14 -9.70 6.08
CA ILE A 92 14.90 -8.92 6.22
C ILE A 92 15.17 -7.43 5.98
N LEU A 93 16.25 -6.89 6.56
CA LEU A 93 16.65 -5.50 6.32
C LEU A 93 17.13 -5.27 4.89
N GLU A 94 17.86 -6.22 4.31
CA GLU A 94 18.26 -6.18 2.90
C GLU A 94 17.04 -6.25 1.97
N ASN A 95 16.01 -7.05 2.32
CA ASN A 95 14.75 -7.00 1.59
C ASN A 95 14.10 -5.60 1.70
N GLY A 96 14.22 -4.92 2.84
CA GLY A 96 13.79 -3.53 2.98
C GLY A 96 14.48 -2.59 1.99
N ARG A 97 15.82 -2.71 1.84
CA ARG A 97 16.60 -1.96 0.85
C ARG A 97 16.17 -2.28 -0.59
N VAL A 98 16.08 -3.56 -0.94
CA VAL A 98 15.70 -4.01 -2.29
C VAL A 98 14.25 -3.63 -2.61
N HIS A 99 13.37 -3.65 -1.61
CA HIS A 99 12.00 -3.18 -1.75
C HIS A 99 11.94 -1.67 -2.02
N LEU A 100 12.76 -0.87 -1.36
CA LEU A 100 12.87 0.57 -1.66
C LEU A 100 13.29 0.80 -3.12
N GLU A 101 14.27 0.04 -3.62
CA GLU A 101 14.64 0.07 -5.05
C GLU A 101 13.50 -0.37 -5.97
N ALA A 102 12.71 -1.38 -5.57
CA ALA A 102 11.53 -1.81 -6.33
C ALA A 102 10.44 -0.72 -6.39
N MET A 103 10.18 -0.02 -5.29
CA MET A 103 9.24 1.10 -5.27
C MET A 103 9.75 2.26 -6.14
N LYS A 104 11.04 2.61 -6.05
CA LYS A 104 11.68 3.62 -6.89
C LYS A 104 11.62 3.27 -8.37
N LEU A 105 11.87 2.00 -8.71
CA LEU A 105 11.76 1.49 -10.08
C LEU A 105 10.33 1.65 -10.61
N LEU A 106 9.33 1.27 -9.81
CA LEU A 106 7.92 1.38 -10.17
C LEU A 106 7.45 2.83 -10.28
N ASP A 107 7.89 3.70 -9.37
CA ASP A 107 7.62 5.14 -9.39
C ASP A 107 8.11 5.76 -10.70
N ARG A 108 9.39 5.54 -11.04
CA ARG A 108 9.97 5.95 -12.32
C ARG A 108 9.18 5.40 -13.49
N ALA A 109 8.89 4.10 -13.48
CA ALA A 109 8.17 3.43 -14.56
C ALA A 109 6.81 4.07 -14.82
N TYR A 110 6.06 4.38 -13.77
CA TYR A 110 4.75 5.03 -13.90
C TYR A 110 4.85 6.50 -14.29
N VAL A 111 5.81 7.25 -13.74
CA VAL A 111 6.01 8.66 -14.10
C VAL A 111 6.42 8.81 -15.56
N GLU A 112 7.36 7.98 -16.05
CA GLU A 112 7.84 8.04 -17.44
C GLU A 112 6.80 7.51 -18.43
N THR A 113 5.95 6.55 -18.04
CA THR A 113 4.93 5.96 -18.92
C THR A 113 3.61 6.73 -18.92
N PHE A 114 3.15 7.18 -17.75
CA PHE A 114 1.81 7.75 -17.57
C PHE A 114 1.80 9.25 -17.20
N GLY A 115 2.99 9.85 -17.08
CA GLY A 115 3.17 11.26 -16.70
C GLY A 115 3.28 11.46 -15.19
N ARG A 116 3.77 12.64 -14.80
CA ARG A 116 3.90 13.00 -13.37
C ARG A 116 2.51 13.17 -12.74
N PRO A 117 2.25 12.58 -11.55
CA PRO A 117 0.97 12.77 -10.88
C PRO A 117 0.71 14.22 -10.49
N GLU A 118 -0.54 14.65 -10.68
CA GLU A 118 -1.03 15.97 -10.29
C GLU A 118 -2.24 15.82 -9.35
N PRO A 119 -2.34 16.64 -8.29
CA PRO A 119 -3.50 16.64 -7.43
C PRO A 119 -4.79 16.91 -8.22
N VAL A 120 -5.79 16.05 -8.04
CA VAL A 120 -7.05 16.10 -8.79
C VAL A 120 -8.22 15.69 -7.92
N GLU A 121 -9.35 16.39 -8.06
CA GLU A 121 -10.62 15.95 -7.50
C GLU A 121 -11.31 14.97 -8.46
N VAL A 122 -11.60 13.78 -7.97
CA VAL A 122 -12.18 12.68 -8.76
C VAL A 122 -13.65 12.50 -8.37
N PRO A 123 -14.59 12.47 -9.34
CA PRO A 123 -16.00 12.19 -9.07
C PRO A 123 -16.22 10.82 -8.42
N THR A 124 -17.14 10.76 -7.46
CA THR A 124 -17.64 9.51 -6.83
C THR A 124 -19.10 9.20 -7.19
N GLY A 125 -19.67 10.00 -8.09
CA GLY A 125 -20.98 9.79 -8.69
C GLY A 125 -20.95 8.81 -9.87
N THR A 126 -21.97 8.86 -10.73
CA THR A 126 -21.96 8.20 -12.05
C THR A 126 -22.30 9.16 -13.18
N ALA A 127 -21.80 8.87 -14.37
CA ALA A 127 -22.20 9.45 -15.65
C ALA A 127 -23.23 8.56 -16.38
N GLU A 128 -23.83 9.10 -17.43
CA GLU A 128 -24.77 8.38 -18.29
C GLU A 128 -24.03 7.51 -19.31
N GLY A 129 -24.13 6.18 -19.19
CA GLY A 129 -23.42 5.26 -20.07
C GLY A 129 -23.35 3.84 -19.52
N HIS A 130 -22.69 2.94 -20.25
CA HIS A 130 -22.38 1.60 -19.77
C HIS A 130 -21.13 1.64 -18.87
N GLY A 131 -21.09 0.82 -17.82
CA GLY A 131 -20.02 0.88 -16.82
C GLY A 131 -18.96 -0.20 -16.98
N ILE A 132 -17.70 0.17 -16.79
CA ILE A 132 -16.60 -0.77 -16.50
C ILE A 132 -15.91 -0.34 -15.21
N LEU A 133 -15.78 -1.24 -14.25
CA LEU A 133 -15.11 -0.99 -12.97
C LEU A 133 -13.78 -1.73 -12.89
N VAL A 134 -12.68 -1.00 -12.72
CA VAL A 134 -11.32 -1.56 -12.65
C VAL A 134 -10.81 -1.54 -11.22
N THR A 135 -10.40 -2.70 -10.71
CA THR A 135 -9.83 -2.87 -9.36
C THR A 135 -8.45 -3.53 -9.42
N GLY A 136 -7.67 -3.36 -8.35
CA GLY A 136 -6.29 -3.83 -8.26
C GLY A 136 -5.29 -2.67 -8.42
N HIS A 137 -4.17 -2.91 -9.08
CA HIS A 137 -3.06 -1.95 -9.13
C HIS A 137 -2.43 -1.75 -10.52
N SER A 138 -2.83 -2.54 -11.53
CA SER A 138 -2.15 -2.51 -12.84
C SER A 138 -2.63 -1.32 -13.69
N TYR A 139 -1.79 -0.28 -13.78
CA TYR A 139 -2.06 0.86 -14.65
C TYR A 139 -1.91 0.52 -16.13
N LYS A 140 -1.09 -0.49 -16.46
CA LYS A 140 -1.05 -1.05 -17.82
C LYS A 140 -2.41 -1.61 -18.24
N ALA A 141 -3.06 -2.39 -17.38
CA ALA A 141 -4.36 -2.94 -17.70
C ALA A 141 -5.41 -1.85 -17.93
N LEU A 142 -5.40 -0.79 -17.10
CA LEU A 142 -6.28 0.36 -17.28
C LEU A 142 -5.97 1.13 -18.57
N TYR A 143 -4.70 1.40 -18.86
CA TYR A 143 -4.28 2.09 -20.08
C TYR A 143 -4.73 1.34 -21.35
N GLU A 144 -4.46 0.03 -21.42
CA GLU A 144 -4.82 -0.79 -22.58
C GLU A 144 -6.34 -0.89 -22.77
N LEU A 145 -7.11 -0.94 -21.67
CA LEU A 145 -8.56 -0.89 -21.72
C LEU A 145 -9.05 0.45 -22.28
N LEU A 146 -8.57 1.57 -21.74
CA LEU A 146 -8.96 2.91 -22.17
C LEU A 146 -8.59 3.17 -23.64
N ARG A 147 -7.38 2.78 -24.05
CA ARG A 147 -6.91 2.84 -25.44
C ARG A 147 -7.82 2.07 -26.38
N GLN A 148 -8.19 0.84 -26.04
CA GLN A 148 -9.07 0.03 -26.88
C GLN A 148 -10.50 0.60 -26.97
N ILE A 149 -11.03 1.16 -25.87
CA ILE A 149 -12.33 1.87 -25.91
C ILE A 149 -12.28 3.07 -26.86
N GLU A 150 -11.20 3.86 -26.81
CA GLU A 150 -10.98 5.00 -27.71
C GLU A 150 -10.84 4.55 -29.18
N GLU A 151 -10.04 3.52 -29.45
CA GLU A 151 -9.84 2.96 -30.80
C GLU A 151 -11.12 2.37 -31.40
N MET A 152 -11.99 1.83 -30.55
CA MET A 152 -13.32 1.34 -30.95
C MET A 152 -14.35 2.48 -31.12
N GLY A 153 -14.00 3.73 -30.80
CA GLY A 153 -14.90 4.87 -30.89
C GLY A 153 -16.02 4.89 -29.85
N LEU A 154 -15.84 4.18 -28.73
CA LEU A 154 -16.89 3.97 -27.71
C LEU A 154 -16.78 4.91 -26.50
N GLY A 155 -15.92 5.93 -26.56
CA GLY A 155 -15.63 6.84 -25.44
C GLY A 155 -16.80 7.72 -24.97
N GLU A 156 -17.91 7.76 -25.72
CA GLU A 156 -19.16 8.47 -25.33
C GLU A 156 -20.25 7.46 -24.88
N GLU A 157 -20.01 6.16 -25.01
CA GLU A 157 -20.96 5.10 -24.62
C GLU A 157 -20.55 4.39 -23.33
N LEU A 158 -19.24 4.37 -23.03
CA LEU A 158 -18.63 3.66 -21.92
C LEU A 158 -17.98 4.62 -20.93
N GLU A 159 -18.26 4.37 -19.67
CA GLU A 159 -17.73 5.08 -18.52
C GLU A 159 -16.90 4.10 -17.68
N VAL A 160 -15.59 4.35 -17.59
CA VAL A 160 -14.62 3.56 -16.83
C VAL A 160 -14.43 4.19 -15.45
N TYR A 161 -14.61 3.36 -14.43
CA TYR A 161 -14.49 3.70 -13.02
C TYR A 161 -13.30 2.95 -12.43
N THR A 162 -12.61 3.60 -11.51
CA THR A 162 -11.62 2.95 -10.64
C THR A 162 -12.28 2.48 -9.35
N HIS A 163 -11.66 1.50 -8.68
CA HIS A 163 -12.04 1.06 -7.34
C HIS A 163 -10.79 0.75 -6.50
N ALA A 164 -10.87 1.04 -5.20
CA ALA A 164 -9.81 0.83 -4.23
C ALA A 164 -8.45 1.39 -4.68
N GLU A 165 -7.44 0.53 -4.87
CA GLU A 165 -6.07 0.94 -5.21
C GLU A 165 -5.92 1.42 -6.67
N MET A 166 -6.96 1.36 -7.50
CA MET A 166 -6.95 2.03 -8.81
C MET A 166 -7.30 3.51 -8.72
N PHE A 167 -7.86 3.99 -7.61
CA PHE A 167 -8.24 5.39 -7.39
C PHE A 167 -7.17 6.42 -7.78
N PRO A 168 -5.88 6.22 -7.47
CA PRO A 168 -4.86 7.22 -7.76
C PRO A 168 -4.49 7.30 -9.25
N ALA A 169 -4.98 6.39 -10.10
CA ALA A 169 -4.73 6.42 -11.55
C ALA A 169 -5.20 7.74 -12.19
N HIS A 170 -6.25 8.36 -11.62
CA HIS A 170 -6.77 9.65 -12.06
C HIS A 170 -5.75 10.79 -11.97
N ALA A 171 -4.72 10.67 -11.14
CA ALA A 171 -3.68 11.68 -11.01
C ALA A 171 -2.71 11.71 -12.20
N TYR A 172 -2.67 10.67 -13.02
CA TYR A 172 -1.69 10.50 -14.10
C TYR A 172 -2.24 11.09 -15.42
N PRO A 173 -1.59 12.12 -16.00
CA PRO A 173 -2.12 12.83 -17.17
C PRO A 173 -2.39 11.94 -18.40
N GLU A 174 -1.55 10.95 -18.67
CA GLU A 174 -1.73 10.07 -19.84
C GLU A 174 -2.88 9.08 -19.69
N LEU A 175 -3.33 8.80 -18.45
CA LEU A 175 -4.55 8.03 -18.19
C LEU A 175 -5.77 8.96 -18.21
N ARG A 176 -5.65 10.15 -17.59
CA ARG A 176 -6.73 11.14 -17.47
C ARG A 176 -7.15 11.74 -18.81
N LYS A 177 -6.31 11.71 -19.84
CA LYS A 177 -6.66 12.24 -21.17
C LYS A 177 -7.77 11.45 -21.87
N PHE A 178 -7.99 10.19 -21.50
CA PHE A 178 -9.02 9.36 -22.10
C PHE A 178 -10.39 9.78 -21.58
N LYS A 179 -11.28 10.17 -22.50
CA LYS A 179 -12.66 10.59 -22.17
C LYS A 179 -13.44 9.58 -21.34
N ALA A 180 -13.22 8.28 -21.60
CA ALA A 180 -13.92 7.22 -20.92
C ALA A 180 -13.52 7.07 -19.43
N LEU A 181 -12.39 7.63 -18.98
CA LEU A 181 -12.01 7.56 -17.57
C LEU A 181 -12.79 8.60 -16.77
N TYR A 182 -13.81 8.16 -16.02
CA TYR A 182 -14.76 9.06 -15.37
C TYR A 182 -14.47 9.35 -13.90
N GLY A 183 -14.47 8.32 -13.05
CA GLY A 183 -14.50 8.51 -11.61
C GLY A 183 -14.10 7.29 -10.80
N ASN A 184 -14.37 7.32 -9.50
CA ASN A 184 -14.11 6.21 -8.60
C ASN A 184 -15.41 5.69 -7.97
N TRP A 185 -15.65 4.39 -8.07
CA TRP A 185 -16.82 3.74 -7.48
C TRP A 185 -16.43 2.99 -6.21
N GLY A 186 -17.18 3.23 -5.14
CA GLY A 186 -16.97 2.56 -3.86
C GLY A 186 -15.70 3.03 -3.14
N GLY A 187 -15.22 2.21 -2.22
CA GLY A 187 -14.08 2.54 -1.37
C GLY A 187 -13.03 1.44 -1.32
N SER A 188 -12.75 0.99 -0.10
CA SER A 188 -11.77 -0.07 0.16
C SER A 188 -12.23 -1.42 -0.40
N TRP A 189 -11.25 -2.26 -0.76
CA TRP A 189 -11.46 -3.64 -1.22
C TRP A 189 -12.35 -4.47 -0.30
N LEU A 190 -12.44 -4.12 0.98
CA LEU A 190 -13.28 -4.78 1.99
C LEU A 190 -14.77 -4.83 1.57
N TYR A 191 -15.24 -3.77 0.92
CA TYR A 191 -16.65 -3.59 0.57
C TYR A 191 -17.00 -4.13 -0.81
N GLN A 192 -16.01 -4.66 -1.55
CA GLN A 192 -16.14 -5.02 -2.96
C GLN A 192 -17.31 -5.95 -3.28
N LYS A 193 -17.66 -6.91 -2.40
CA LYS A 193 -18.79 -7.83 -2.69
C LYS A 193 -20.13 -7.11 -2.78
N LYS A 194 -20.32 -6.09 -1.93
CA LYS A 194 -21.52 -5.25 -1.94
C LYS A 194 -21.43 -4.27 -3.11
N GLU A 195 -20.32 -3.55 -3.20
CA GLU A 195 -20.13 -2.49 -4.20
C GLU A 195 -20.15 -3.03 -5.64
N PHE A 196 -19.60 -4.23 -5.90
CA PHE A 196 -19.65 -4.87 -7.23
C PHE A 196 -21.05 -5.37 -7.56
N ALA A 197 -21.82 -5.84 -6.56
CA ALA A 197 -23.20 -6.23 -6.77
C ALA A 197 -24.09 -5.02 -7.12
N GLU A 198 -23.80 -3.86 -6.52
CA GLU A 198 -24.50 -2.60 -6.75
C GLU A 198 -24.06 -1.90 -8.05
N PHE A 199 -22.79 -2.04 -8.45
CA PHE A 199 -22.30 -1.52 -9.73
C PHE A 199 -23.00 -2.24 -10.88
N PRO A 200 -23.69 -1.56 -11.81
CA PRO A 200 -24.47 -2.23 -12.85
C PRO A 200 -23.63 -2.78 -14.02
N GLY A 201 -22.40 -2.28 -14.18
CA GLY A 201 -21.52 -2.60 -15.30
C GLY A 201 -20.65 -3.85 -15.12
N VAL A 202 -19.61 -3.98 -15.94
CA VAL A 202 -18.64 -5.09 -15.89
C VAL A 202 -17.49 -4.76 -14.92
N ILE A 203 -16.95 -5.76 -14.23
CA ILE A 203 -15.80 -5.61 -13.31
C ILE A 203 -14.54 -6.26 -13.91
N LEU A 204 -13.40 -5.58 -13.79
CA LEU A 204 -12.07 -6.07 -14.15
C LEU A 204 -11.15 -6.12 -12.92
N GLY A 205 -10.75 -7.32 -12.51
CA GLY A 205 -9.73 -7.54 -11.48
C GLY A 205 -8.33 -7.67 -12.07
N THR A 206 -7.41 -6.77 -11.71
CA THR A 206 -6.03 -6.74 -12.25
C THR A 206 -4.98 -7.32 -11.30
N SER A 207 -5.24 -7.27 -9.99
CA SER A 207 -4.35 -7.80 -8.94
C SER A 207 -5.17 -8.08 -7.68
N ASN A 208 -4.49 -8.38 -6.55
CA ASN A 208 -5.16 -8.32 -5.26
C ASN A 208 -5.62 -6.88 -4.93
N CYS A 209 -6.69 -6.67 -4.15
CA CYS A 209 -7.56 -7.70 -3.58
C CYS A 209 -8.84 -7.85 -4.43
N VAL A 210 -8.92 -8.94 -5.18
CA VAL A 210 -10.14 -9.37 -5.87
C VAL A 210 -10.63 -10.67 -5.22
N GLN A 211 -11.90 -10.72 -4.86
CA GLN A 211 -12.52 -11.85 -4.17
C GLN A 211 -13.34 -12.71 -5.12
N GLN A 212 -13.53 -13.98 -4.75
CA GLN A 212 -14.45 -14.86 -5.47
C GLN A 212 -15.85 -14.22 -5.57
N PRO A 213 -16.43 -14.17 -6.77
CA PRO A 213 -17.64 -13.40 -7.01
C PRO A 213 -18.84 -14.03 -6.31
N THR A 214 -19.82 -13.19 -5.99
CA THR A 214 -21.14 -13.68 -5.61
C THR A 214 -21.98 -13.92 -6.87
N LYS A 215 -23.10 -14.64 -6.72
CA LYS A 215 -24.05 -14.85 -7.83
C LYS A 215 -24.58 -13.55 -8.45
N ALA A 216 -24.50 -12.42 -7.74
CA ALA A 216 -25.04 -11.14 -8.20
C ALA A 216 -24.23 -10.48 -9.33
N TYR A 217 -22.95 -10.86 -9.50
CA TYR A 217 -22.08 -10.26 -10.52
C TYR A 217 -21.11 -11.25 -11.17
N GLN A 218 -21.21 -12.54 -10.85
CA GLN A 218 -20.32 -13.59 -11.38
C GLN A 218 -20.32 -13.66 -12.93
N ASP A 219 -21.39 -13.24 -13.59
CA ASP A 219 -21.57 -13.27 -15.04
C ASP A 219 -21.00 -12.02 -15.76
N ARG A 220 -20.46 -11.07 -14.98
CA ARG A 220 -19.97 -9.77 -15.46
C ARG A 220 -18.69 -9.34 -14.77
N ILE A 221 -17.87 -10.30 -14.34
CA ILE A 221 -16.52 -10.06 -13.83
C ILE A 221 -15.49 -10.78 -14.71
N PHE A 222 -14.34 -10.15 -14.88
CA PHE A 222 -13.17 -10.66 -15.60
C PHE A 222 -11.92 -10.47 -14.74
N THR A 223 -10.89 -11.26 -15.04
CA THR A 223 -9.55 -11.07 -14.49
C THR A 223 -8.53 -10.87 -15.59
N VAL A 224 -7.39 -10.24 -15.29
CA VAL A 224 -6.25 -10.05 -16.20
C VAL A 224 -4.95 -10.08 -15.42
N GLY A 225 -3.84 -10.38 -16.09
CA GLY A 225 -2.51 -10.35 -15.48
C GLY A 225 -2.35 -11.45 -14.42
N ILE A 226 -1.82 -11.09 -13.25
CA ILE A 226 -1.59 -12.06 -12.16
C ILE A 226 -2.87 -12.46 -11.41
N ALA A 227 -3.95 -11.69 -11.54
CA ALA A 227 -5.22 -12.00 -10.89
C ALA A 227 -5.92 -13.18 -11.57
N GLY A 228 -6.45 -14.11 -10.77
CA GLY A 228 -7.25 -15.23 -11.26
C GLY A 228 -8.30 -15.64 -10.23
N LEU A 229 -9.49 -16.01 -10.71
CA LEU A 229 -10.62 -16.44 -9.91
C LEU A 229 -11.28 -17.66 -10.57
N GLU A 230 -11.81 -18.57 -9.75
CA GLU A 230 -12.41 -19.81 -10.25
C GLU A 230 -13.71 -19.52 -11.00
N GLY A 231 -13.85 -20.07 -12.21
CA GLY A 231 -15.04 -19.88 -13.05
C GLY A 231 -15.19 -18.46 -13.63
N VAL A 232 -14.23 -17.57 -13.42
CA VAL A 232 -14.22 -16.20 -13.97
C VAL A 232 -13.40 -16.16 -15.25
N PRO A 233 -13.92 -15.59 -16.35
CA PRO A 233 -13.14 -15.40 -17.57
C PRO A 233 -11.83 -14.63 -17.31
N HIS A 234 -10.73 -15.13 -17.87
CA HIS A 234 -9.41 -14.51 -17.76
C HIS A 234 -8.97 -13.94 -19.11
N ILE A 235 -8.72 -12.64 -19.15
CA ILE A 235 -8.27 -11.89 -20.33
C ILE A 235 -6.81 -12.20 -20.59
N LYS A 236 -6.52 -12.57 -21.84
CA LYS A 236 -5.17 -12.85 -22.32
C LYS A 236 -4.66 -11.70 -23.17
N ASP A 237 -3.35 -11.47 -23.12
CA ASP A 237 -2.63 -10.51 -23.96
C ASP A 237 -3.21 -9.09 -23.93
N TYR A 238 -3.86 -8.72 -22.81
CA TYR A 238 -4.60 -7.46 -22.65
C TYR A 238 -5.64 -7.20 -23.76
N ASN A 239 -6.20 -8.23 -24.40
CA ASN A 239 -7.31 -8.07 -25.35
C ASN A 239 -8.63 -7.89 -24.59
N PHE A 240 -9.08 -6.64 -24.45
CA PHE A 240 -10.29 -6.27 -23.71
C PHE A 240 -11.57 -6.34 -24.55
N GLU A 241 -11.51 -6.71 -25.83
CA GLU A 241 -12.69 -6.78 -26.70
C GLU A 241 -13.85 -7.61 -26.10
N PRO A 242 -13.64 -8.80 -25.50
CA PRO A 242 -14.73 -9.55 -24.88
C PRO A 242 -15.37 -8.83 -23.68
N LEU A 243 -14.55 -8.13 -22.90
CA LEU A 243 -14.99 -7.36 -21.74
C LEU A 243 -15.80 -6.14 -22.18
N ILE A 244 -15.30 -5.40 -23.18
CA ILE A 244 -15.95 -4.20 -23.72
C ILE A 244 -17.32 -4.56 -24.32
N LYS A 245 -17.40 -5.65 -25.10
CA LYS A 245 -18.69 -6.14 -25.62
C LYS A 245 -19.66 -6.50 -24.50
N ARG A 246 -19.20 -7.19 -23.46
CA ARG A 246 -20.05 -7.52 -22.30
C ARG A 246 -20.53 -6.26 -21.60
N ALA A 247 -19.71 -5.21 -21.50
CA ALA A 247 -20.10 -3.95 -20.86
C ALA A 247 -21.24 -3.25 -21.59
N LEU A 248 -21.23 -3.23 -22.93
CA LEU A 248 -22.29 -2.67 -23.76
C LEU A 248 -23.65 -3.39 -23.61
N GLU A 249 -23.64 -4.64 -23.11
CA GLU A 249 -24.87 -5.40 -22.84
C GLU A 249 -25.42 -5.17 -21.42
N THR A 250 -24.65 -4.51 -20.54
CA THR A 250 -25.10 -4.23 -19.16
C THR A 250 -26.06 -3.04 -19.12
N PRO A 251 -26.86 -2.88 -18.05
CA PRO A 251 -27.72 -1.70 -17.91
C PRO A 251 -26.93 -0.39 -17.97
N ARG A 252 -27.47 0.61 -18.70
CA ARG A 252 -26.92 1.97 -18.68
C ARG A 252 -27.13 2.60 -17.30
N MET A 253 -26.08 3.23 -16.80
CA MET A 253 -26.12 4.07 -15.60
C MET A 253 -26.83 5.39 -15.91
N LYS A 254 -27.46 5.95 -14.89
CA LYS A 254 -27.97 7.33 -14.92
C LYS A 254 -26.94 8.24 -14.28
N ALA A 255 -26.89 9.50 -14.72
CA ALA A 255 -26.07 10.48 -14.04
C ALA A 255 -26.57 10.72 -12.60
N TYR A 256 -25.67 10.68 -11.62
CA TYR A 256 -25.91 11.19 -10.27
C TYR A 256 -24.62 11.78 -9.70
N ASP A 257 -24.76 12.85 -8.92
CA ASP A 257 -23.64 13.47 -8.23
C ASP A 257 -23.39 12.74 -6.89
N GLY A 258 -22.19 12.19 -6.74
CA GLY A 258 -21.74 11.49 -5.54
C GLY A 258 -20.71 12.29 -4.74
N GLY A 259 -20.44 13.54 -5.12
CA GLY A 259 -19.32 14.33 -4.61
C GLY A 259 -18.00 13.99 -5.30
N LYS A 260 -16.89 14.40 -4.66
CA LYS A 260 -15.54 14.18 -5.17
C LYS A 260 -14.58 13.83 -4.05
N LEU A 261 -13.49 13.16 -4.41
CA LEU A 261 -12.36 12.85 -3.52
C LEU A 261 -11.05 13.35 -4.14
N LEU A 262 -10.17 13.90 -3.30
CA LEU A 262 -8.86 14.40 -3.73
C LEU A 262 -7.81 13.27 -3.71
N THR A 263 -7.01 13.17 -4.76
CA THR A 263 -5.83 12.28 -4.84
C THR A 263 -4.74 12.90 -5.71
N GLY A 264 -3.56 12.29 -5.76
CA GLY A 264 -2.51 12.66 -6.72
C GLY A 264 -1.36 13.51 -6.17
N PHE A 265 -1.21 13.59 -4.85
CA PHE A 265 0.01 14.14 -4.28
C PHE A 265 1.19 13.22 -4.56
N HIS A 266 2.36 13.81 -4.80
CA HIS A 266 3.56 13.10 -5.20
C HIS A 266 4.78 13.90 -4.76
N HIS A 267 5.92 13.24 -4.51
CA HIS A 267 7.11 13.95 -4.02
C HIS A 267 7.51 15.11 -4.94
N THR A 268 7.36 14.98 -6.27
CA THR A 268 7.68 16.09 -7.19
C THR A 268 6.82 17.33 -7.00
N ASN A 269 5.52 17.17 -6.70
CA ASN A 269 4.61 18.32 -6.56
C ASN A 269 4.63 18.90 -5.13
N VAL A 270 4.87 18.07 -4.11
CA VAL A 270 5.04 18.53 -2.73
C VAL A 270 6.40 19.19 -2.52
N LEU A 271 7.48 18.65 -3.10
CA LEU A 271 8.81 19.26 -2.99
C LEU A 271 8.94 20.58 -3.77
N ALA A 272 8.09 20.81 -4.78
CA ALA A 272 8.00 22.11 -5.43
C ALA A 272 7.52 23.23 -4.48
N MET A 273 6.86 22.88 -3.37
CA MET A 273 6.45 23.81 -2.31
C MET A 273 7.26 23.64 -1.02
N LYS A 274 8.45 23.01 -1.07
CA LYS A 274 9.27 22.70 0.12
C LYS A 274 9.59 23.94 0.96
N ASP A 275 9.96 25.06 0.32
CA ASP A 275 10.38 26.27 1.02
C ASP A 275 9.22 26.84 1.82
N ARG A 276 8.02 26.82 1.23
CA ARG A 276 6.78 27.24 1.90
C ARG A 276 6.40 26.30 3.05
N LEU A 277 6.55 24.99 2.87
CA LEU A 277 6.30 24.02 3.94
C LEU A 277 7.24 24.27 5.13
N ILE A 278 8.52 24.49 4.87
CA ILE A 278 9.54 24.77 5.89
C ILE A 278 9.25 26.08 6.61
N GLU A 279 8.92 27.14 5.87
CA GLU A 279 8.52 28.43 6.45
C GLU A 279 7.33 28.25 7.41
N LEU A 280 6.28 27.52 6.99
CA LEU A 280 5.10 27.28 7.83
C LEU A 280 5.40 26.41 9.05
N ILE A 281 6.35 25.48 8.96
CA ILE A 281 6.83 24.69 10.10
C ILE A 281 7.60 25.59 11.08
N GLN A 282 8.51 26.42 10.57
CA GLN A 282 9.31 27.35 11.38
C GLN A 282 8.46 28.45 12.04
N GLU A 283 7.41 28.92 11.37
CA GLU A 283 6.40 29.84 11.92
C GLU A 283 5.48 29.17 12.97
N GLY A 284 5.56 27.84 13.12
CA GLY A 284 4.70 27.07 14.02
C GLY A 284 3.25 26.94 13.55
N LYS A 285 2.97 27.25 12.28
CA LYS A 285 1.64 27.08 11.66
C LYS A 285 1.36 25.63 11.27
N ILE A 286 2.42 24.88 10.94
CA ILE A 286 2.40 23.42 10.84
C ILE A 286 3.24 22.88 11.99
N ARG A 287 2.59 22.43 13.05
CA ARG A 287 3.31 21.93 14.24
C ARG A 287 3.72 20.47 14.13
N HIS A 288 2.99 19.68 13.34
CA HIS A 288 3.20 18.23 13.26
C HIS A 288 2.72 17.67 11.92
N ILE A 289 3.32 16.55 11.51
CA ILE A 289 2.96 15.79 10.33
C ILE A 289 2.61 14.37 10.76
N PHE A 290 1.46 13.86 10.33
CA PHE A 290 1.04 12.49 10.60
C PHE A 290 1.04 11.70 9.30
N VAL A 291 1.85 10.65 9.23
CA VAL A 291 1.75 9.63 8.17
C VAL A 291 0.77 8.58 8.64
N VAL A 292 -0.46 8.63 8.12
CA VAL A 292 -1.53 7.66 8.45
C VAL A 292 -1.89 6.93 7.17
N GLY A 293 -1.53 5.65 7.07
CA GLY A 293 -1.71 4.91 5.83
C GLY A 293 -1.64 3.40 6.01
N GLY A 294 -1.66 2.69 4.90
CA GLY A 294 -1.56 1.23 4.86
C GLY A 294 -2.87 0.53 4.49
N CYS A 295 -2.95 -0.78 4.76
CA CYS A 295 -4.01 -1.62 4.20
C CYS A 295 -5.24 -1.70 5.11
N ASP A 296 -6.42 -1.69 4.52
CA ASP A 296 -7.68 -1.88 5.25
C ASP A 296 -7.96 -3.37 5.55
N THR A 297 -8.72 -3.64 6.61
CA THR A 297 -9.10 -4.98 7.09
C THR A 297 -10.52 -5.00 7.67
N PRO A 298 -11.18 -6.19 7.77
CA PRO A 298 -12.43 -6.33 8.51
C PRO A 298 -12.26 -6.26 10.05
N HIS A 299 -11.03 -6.07 10.56
CA HIS A 299 -10.76 -6.12 12.00
C HIS A 299 -11.38 -4.91 12.71
N LYS A 300 -12.03 -5.14 13.86
CA LYS A 300 -12.69 -4.06 14.64
C LYS A 300 -11.75 -2.93 15.05
N GLY A 301 -10.48 -3.25 15.27
CA GLY A 301 -9.43 -2.28 15.56
C GLY A 301 -9.17 -1.26 14.44
N MET A 302 -9.73 -1.42 13.25
CA MET A 302 -9.60 -0.41 12.19
C MET A 302 -10.33 0.90 12.49
N GLY A 303 -11.32 0.90 13.40
CA GLY A 303 -11.96 2.14 13.87
C GLY A 303 -10.98 3.10 14.57
N TYR A 304 -9.82 2.60 15.00
CA TYR A 304 -8.72 3.41 15.52
C TYR A 304 -8.27 4.50 14.53
N TYR A 305 -8.09 4.17 13.25
CA TYR A 305 -7.54 5.11 12.26
C TYR A 305 -8.56 6.19 11.87
N GLU A 306 -9.85 5.82 11.82
CA GLU A 306 -10.95 6.78 11.65
C GLU A 306 -10.95 7.78 12.80
N ARG A 307 -10.85 7.28 14.03
CA ARG A 307 -10.86 8.10 15.24
C ARG A 307 -9.61 8.96 15.38
N LEU A 308 -8.43 8.40 15.13
CA LEU A 308 -7.16 9.13 15.20
C LEU A 308 -7.19 10.33 14.25
N THR A 309 -7.60 10.12 12.98
CA THR A 309 -7.64 11.20 11.99
C THR A 309 -8.64 12.30 12.32
N GLU A 310 -9.70 12.01 13.08
CA GLU A 310 -10.62 13.05 13.62
C GLU A 310 -9.96 13.92 14.68
N LEU A 311 -9.10 13.31 15.50
CA LEU A 311 -8.49 13.96 16.65
C LEU A 311 -7.26 14.79 16.27
N ILE A 312 -6.65 14.54 15.11
CA ILE A 312 -5.46 15.25 14.65
C ILE A 312 -5.72 16.77 14.63
N PRO A 313 -4.90 17.57 15.36
CA PRO A 313 -5.06 19.02 15.47
C PRO A 313 -5.10 19.75 14.13
N LYS A 314 -5.83 20.87 14.07
CA LYS A 314 -6.03 21.67 12.85
C LYS A 314 -4.76 22.31 12.29
N ASP A 315 -3.68 22.32 13.06
CA ASP A 315 -2.35 22.83 12.68
C ASP A 315 -1.36 21.69 12.37
N ALA A 316 -1.89 20.53 11.98
CA ALA A 316 -1.11 19.38 11.51
C ALA A 316 -1.57 18.91 10.13
N LEU A 317 -0.62 18.33 9.37
CA LEU A 317 -0.88 17.68 8.09
C LEU A 317 -1.05 16.17 8.26
N ILE A 318 -1.82 15.55 7.37
CA ILE A 318 -2.04 14.10 7.27
C ILE A 318 -1.61 13.65 5.88
N LEU A 319 -0.59 12.80 5.84
CA LEU A 319 -0.06 12.19 4.62
C LEU A 319 -0.55 10.75 4.60
N SER A 320 -1.28 10.37 3.56
CA SER A 320 -1.88 9.03 3.46
C SER A 320 -1.53 8.36 2.13
N ALA A 321 -1.45 7.04 2.19
CA ALA A 321 -1.27 6.17 1.03
C ALA A 321 -1.97 4.83 1.33
N ALA A 322 -2.31 4.10 0.27
CA ALA A 322 -2.98 2.81 0.29
C ALA A 322 -4.46 2.82 0.77
N CYS A 323 -5.12 1.68 0.61
CA CYS A 323 -6.57 1.53 0.72
C CYS A 323 -7.17 1.80 2.11
N GLY A 324 -6.37 1.83 3.18
CA GLY A 324 -6.82 2.26 4.51
C GLY A 324 -7.40 3.68 4.51
N LYS A 325 -6.98 4.52 3.55
CA LYS A 325 -7.47 5.89 3.38
C LYS A 325 -8.98 6.00 3.24
N PHE A 326 -9.65 5.01 2.64
CA PHE A 326 -11.10 5.06 2.37
C PHE A 326 -11.96 5.13 3.63
N ARG A 327 -11.36 4.89 4.79
CA ARG A 327 -12.00 5.10 6.09
C ARG A 327 -12.15 6.56 6.48
N TYR A 328 -11.29 7.44 5.95
CA TYR A 328 -11.15 8.80 6.45
C TYR A 328 -10.86 9.86 5.37
N ASN A 329 -10.74 9.50 4.09
CA ASN A 329 -10.43 10.42 2.98
C ASN A 329 -11.62 11.28 2.51
N ALA A 330 -12.86 10.91 2.85
CA ALA A 330 -14.06 11.66 2.49
C ALA A 330 -14.34 12.86 3.41
N ARG A 331 -13.56 13.04 4.48
CA ARG A 331 -13.71 14.13 5.43
C ARG A 331 -13.03 15.39 4.90
N ASP A 332 -13.68 16.54 5.07
CA ASP A 332 -13.03 17.83 4.85
C ASP A 332 -12.12 18.17 6.04
N TYR A 333 -10.80 18.15 5.80
CA TYR A 333 -9.80 18.51 6.80
C TYR A 333 -9.44 20.01 6.76
N GLY A 334 -9.90 20.76 5.75
CA GLY A 334 -9.52 22.14 5.51
C GLY A 334 -8.08 22.31 5.01
N THR A 335 -7.59 23.54 5.09
CA THR A 335 -6.26 23.94 4.63
C THR A 335 -5.48 24.67 5.71
N ILE A 336 -4.15 24.64 5.66
CA ILE A 336 -3.25 25.52 6.39
C ILE A 336 -2.59 26.45 5.37
N GLU A 337 -2.94 27.74 5.38
CA GLU A 337 -2.33 28.74 4.48
C GLU A 337 -2.41 28.34 2.99
N GLY A 338 -3.54 27.74 2.59
CA GLY A 338 -3.78 27.26 1.22
C GLY A 338 -3.28 25.83 0.94
N ILE A 339 -2.51 25.21 1.84
CA ILE A 339 -2.06 23.82 1.70
C ILE A 339 -3.14 22.88 2.26
N PRO A 340 -3.65 21.91 1.48
CA PRO A 340 -4.58 20.90 1.98
C PRO A 340 -4.03 20.15 3.18
N ARG A 341 -4.83 19.98 4.24
CA ARG A 341 -4.40 19.24 5.44
C ARG A 341 -4.31 17.74 5.22
N PHE A 342 -5.03 17.20 4.24
CA PHE A 342 -5.01 15.79 3.87
C PHE A 342 -4.40 15.64 2.48
N LEU A 343 -3.27 14.94 2.42
CA LEU A 343 -2.53 14.68 1.20
C LEU A 343 -2.56 13.18 0.92
N ASP A 344 -3.34 12.79 -0.10
CA ASP A 344 -3.33 11.42 -0.61
C ASP A 344 -2.24 11.22 -1.68
N PHE A 345 -1.24 10.42 -1.33
CA PHE A 345 -0.10 10.08 -2.19
C PHE A 345 -0.39 8.96 -3.18
N GLY A 346 -1.52 8.28 -3.04
CA GLY A 346 -1.95 7.25 -3.97
C GLY A 346 -1.80 5.84 -3.43
N GLN A 347 -1.27 4.93 -4.25
CA GLN A 347 -1.24 3.50 -3.95
C GLN A 347 -0.27 3.20 -2.81
N CYS A 348 -0.29 1.98 -2.29
CA CYS A 348 0.69 1.54 -1.29
C CYS A 348 2.16 1.74 -1.70
N ASN A 349 2.52 1.58 -2.98
CA ASN A 349 3.88 1.86 -3.48
C ASN A 349 4.26 3.35 -3.42
N ASN A 350 3.30 4.27 -3.41
CA ASN A 350 3.59 5.70 -3.33
C ASN A 350 4.03 6.16 -1.94
N VAL A 351 4.12 5.25 -0.95
CA VAL A 351 4.88 5.51 0.29
C VAL A 351 6.32 5.94 -0.02
N TYR A 352 6.89 5.53 -1.17
CA TYR A 352 8.15 6.06 -1.68
C TYR A 352 8.18 7.60 -1.73
N SER A 353 7.10 8.23 -2.21
CA SER A 353 7.01 9.70 -2.25
C SER A 353 7.05 10.33 -0.86
N ILE A 354 6.43 9.69 0.15
CA ILE A 354 6.44 10.19 1.54
C ILE A 354 7.86 10.09 2.11
N ILE A 355 8.58 9.00 1.81
CA ILE A 355 9.98 8.80 2.20
C ILE A 355 10.88 9.87 1.56
N GLU A 356 10.76 10.13 0.26
CA GLU A 356 11.52 11.17 -0.44
C GLU A 356 11.29 12.56 0.17
N ILE A 357 10.05 12.89 0.54
CA ILE A 357 9.73 14.15 1.21
C ILE A 357 10.38 14.22 2.59
N ALA A 358 10.30 13.15 3.39
CA ALA A 358 10.91 13.12 4.71
C ALA A 358 12.44 13.32 4.63
N ILE A 359 13.11 12.63 3.71
CA ILE A 359 14.56 12.77 3.48
C ILE A 359 14.90 14.20 3.06
N ALA A 360 14.16 14.77 2.11
CA ALA A 360 14.41 16.13 1.64
C ALA A 360 14.21 17.18 2.74
N LEU A 361 13.16 17.04 3.56
CA LEU A 361 12.91 17.94 4.70
C LEU A 361 13.99 17.80 5.78
N ALA A 362 14.42 16.57 6.09
CA ALA A 362 15.49 16.32 7.05
C ALA A 362 16.79 17.01 6.60
N ASN A 363 17.17 16.84 5.32
CA ASN A 363 18.36 17.46 4.75
C ASN A 363 18.30 19.00 4.80
N GLU A 364 17.17 19.60 4.42
CA GLU A 364 17.02 21.06 4.40
C GLU A 364 17.00 21.67 5.82
N LEU A 365 16.51 20.92 6.81
CA LEU A 365 16.51 21.33 8.21
C LEU A 365 17.82 20.99 8.95
N GLY A 366 18.77 20.33 8.29
CA GLY A 366 20.02 19.89 8.92
C GLY A 366 19.80 18.92 10.08
N THR A 367 18.81 18.04 9.95
CA THR A 367 18.40 17.08 11.00
C THR A 367 18.23 15.69 10.42
N ASP A 368 17.95 14.70 11.28
CA ASP A 368 17.65 13.34 10.84
C ASP A 368 16.14 13.10 10.70
N VAL A 369 15.75 12.09 9.93
CA VAL A 369 14.35 11.77 9.66
C VAL A 369 13.53 11.46 10.90
N ASN A 370 14.16 10.96 11.99
CA ASN A 370 13.48 10.68 13.26
C ASN A 370 13.35 11.93 14.15
N SER A 371 14.11 12.99 13.87
CA SER A 371 14.03 14.27 14.55
C SER A 371 13.00 15.23 13.93
N LEU A 372 12.45 14.89 12.76
CA LEU A 372 11.32 15.60 12.19
C LEU A 372 10.08 15.47 13.09
N PRO A 373 9.18 16.48 13.13
CA PRO A 373 7.92 16.42 13.86
C PRO A 373 6.90 15.54 13.12
N VAL A 374 7.25 14.27 12.92
CA VAL A 374 6.50 13.28 12.15
C VAL A 374 6.09 12.13 13.06
N SER A 375 4.83 11.72 12.98
CA SER A 375 4.36 10.46 13.58
C SER A 375 3.81 9.52 12.52
N ILE A 376 4.24 8.26 12.56
CA ILE A 376 3.93 7.26 11.55
C ILE A 376 3.02 6.19 12.16
N VAL A 377 1.85 6.02 11.54
CA VAL A 377 0.79 5.13 12.01
C VAL A 377 0.28 4.29 10.84
N LEU A 378 0.63 3.01 10.85
CA LEU A 378 0.43 2.11 9.71
C LEU A 378 -0.55 0.99 10.04
N SER A 379 -1.61 0.90 9.25
CA SER A 379 -2.42 -0.31 9.19
C SER A 379 -1.80 -1.33 8.24
N TRP A 380 -1.91 -2.61 8.55
CA TRP A 380 -1.40 -3.66 7.66
C TRP A 380 -2.40 -4.80 7.50
N MET A 381 -2.25 -5.54 6.40
CA MET A 381 -3.07 -6.70 6.07
C MET A 381 -2.25 -7.77 5.35
N GLU A 382 -1.63 -7.40 4.23
CA GLU A 382 -0.96 -8.32 3.33
C GLU A 382 0.51 -7.94 3.14
N GLN A 383 1.16 -8.60 2.18
CA GLN A 383 2.61 -8.68 2.08
C GLN A 383 3.27 -7.39 1.58
N LYS A 384 2.58 -6.57 0.78
CA LYS A 384 3.10 -5.26 0.36
C LYS A 384 3.32 -4.35 1.57
N ALA A 385 2.37 -4.32 2.51
CA ALA A 385 2.53 -3.57 3.76
C ALA A 385 3.71 -4.05 4.62
N ILE A 386 3.99 -5.35 4.65
CA ILE A 386 5.15 -5.91 5.36
C ILE A 386 6.47 -5.44 4.76
N ALA A 387 6.57 -5.45 3.44
CA ALA A 387 7.79 -5.04 2.75
C ALA A 387 8.02 -3.52 2.80
N ILE A 388 6.95 -2.71 2.84
CA ILE A 388 7.01 -1.29 3.19
C ILE A 388 7.58 -1.11 4.60
N LEU A 389 7.06 -1.84 5.60
CA LEU A 389 7.59 -1.77 6.96
C LEU A 389 9.10 -2.07 6.97
N TYR A 390 9.55 -3.11 6.28
CA TYR A 390 10.98 -3.43 6.20
C TYR A 390 11.82 -2.33 5.54
N SER A 391 11.27 -1.61 4.56
CA SER A 391 11.94 -0.44 3.98
C SER A 391 12.14 0.66 5.03
N LEU A 392 11.12 0.92 5.86
CA LEU A 392 11.22 1.90 6.94
C LEU A 392 12.22 1.46 8.02
N LEU A 393 12.23 0.16 8.37
CA LEU A 393 13.20 -0.39 9.31
C LEU A 393 14.64 -0.29 8.76
N TYR A 394 14.82 -0.59 7.47
CA TYR A 394 16.11 -0.45 6.79
C TYR A 394 16.63 1.00 6.81
N LEU A 395 15.74 1.98 6.63
CA LEU A 395 16.05 3.40 6.73
C LEU A 395 16.29 3.87 8.18
N GLY A 396 16.20 2.99 9.17
CA GLY A 396 16.42 3.33 10.57
C GLY A 396 15.30 4.17 11.18
N ILE A 397 14.10 4.16 10.57
CA ILE A 397 12.95 4.90 11.07
C ILE A 397 12.43 4.24 12.36
N LYS A 398 12.20 5.06 13.38
CA LYS A 398 11.77 4.65 14.71
C LYS A 398 10.40 5.19 15.09
N GLY A 399 9.79 4.60 16.12
CA GLY A 399 8.55 5.11 16.72
C GLY A 399 7.30 4.83 15.89
N ILE A 400 7.35 3.85 15.00
CA ILE A 400 6.24 3.48 14.10
C ILE A 400 5.16 2.76 14.90
N TYR A 401 3.92 3.25 14.82
CA TYR A 401 2.75 2.55 15.33
C TYR A 401 2.21 1.62 14.24
N ILE A 402 2.05 0.34 14.56
CA ILE A 402 1.52 -0.66 13.64
C ILE A 402 0.27 -1.31 14.22
N GLY A 403 -0.71 -1.57 13.37
CA GLY A 403 -1.97 -2.18 13.78
C GLY A 403 -2.76 -2.79 12.62
N PRO A 404 -3.95 -3.36 12.89
CA PRO A 404 -4.63 -3.34 14.18
C PRO A 404 -4.20 -4.46 15.14
N LYS A 405 -3.27 -5.33 14.73
CA LYS A 405 -2.67 -6.39 15.56
C LYS A 405 -1.22 -6.66 15.12
N PRO A 406 -0.35 -7.23 15.98
CA PRO A 406 0.97 -7.68 15.55
C PRO A 406 0.88 -8.77 14.46
N PRO A 407 1.86 -8.87 13.57
CA PRO A 407 1.97 -10.00 12.64
C PRO A 407 2.12 -11.34 13.37
N GLU A 408 1.21 -12.27 13.09
CA GLU A 408 1.16 -13.58 13.77
C GLU A 408 2.36 -14.48 13.45
N PHE A 409 3.00 -14.26 12.30
CA PHE A 409 4.22 -14.97 11.91
C PHE A 409 5.47 -14.49 12.67
N LEU A 410 5.34 -13.46 13.53
CA LEU A 410 6.40 -13.03 14.43
C LEU A 410 6.20 -13.68 15.80
N THR A 411 7.16 -14.49 16.24
CA THR A 411 7.17 -14.97 17.63
C THR A 411 7.34 -13.78 18.59
N PRO A 412 6.93 -13.91 19.87
CA PRO A 412 7.17 -12.86 20.86
C PRO A 412 8.65 -12.45 20.96
N GLY A 413 9.57 -13.41 20.83
CA GLY A 413 11.01 -13.15 20.84
C GLY A 413 11.46 -12.31 19.64
N VAL A 414 11.05 -12.68 18.42
CA VAL A 414 11.39 -11.92 17.21
C VAL A 414 10.74 -10.53 17.22
N PHE A 415 9.48 -10.43 17.64
CA PHE A 415 8.80 -9.14 17.75
C PHE A 415 9.52 -8.22 18.74
N GLU A 416 9.96 -8.73 19.90
CA GLU A 416 10.69 -7.93 20.89
C GLU A 416 12.05 -7.43 20.37
N ILE A 417 12.74 -8.21 19.52
CA ILE A 417 13.97 -7.76 18.84
C ILE A 417 13.66 -6.53 17.98
N LEU A 418 12.65 -6.62 17.10
CA LEU A 418 12.25 -5.50 16.25
C LEU A 418 11.77 -4.30 17.07
N ARG A 419 11.00 -4.55 18.15
CA ARG A 419 10.51 -3.53 19.06
C ARG A 419 11.64 -2.72 19.70
N ARG A 420 12.67 -3.41 20.20
CA ARG A 420 13.83 -2.76 20.86
C ARG A 420 14.71 -2.01 19.88
N GLN A 421 14.93 -2.55 18.68
CA GLN A 421 15.80 -1.93 17.68
C GLN A 421 15.16 -0.70 17.05
N PHE A 422 13.85 -0.74 16.79
CA PHE A 422 13.16 0.25 15.97
C PHE A 422 12.06 1.04 16.71
N ASP A 423 11.91 0.90 18.03
CA ASP A 423 10.80 1.50 18.80
C ASP A 423 9.44 1.23 18.14
N LEU A 424 9.25 0.00 17.67
CA LEU A 424 8.00 -0.43 17.03
C LEU A 424 6.90 -0.50 18.08
N ARG A 425 5.73 0.08 17.80
CA ARG A 425 4.63 0.20 18.75
C ARG A 425 3.38 -0.45 18.19
N LEU A 426 2.55 -1.04 19.04
CA LEU A 426 1.22 -1.47 18.64
C LEU A 426 0.26 -0.31 18.85
N THR A 427 -0.66 -0.10 17.90
CA THR A 427 -1.78 0.84 18.07
C THR A 427 -2.63 0.44 19.29
N GLY A 428 -2.99 1.42 20.12
CA GLY A 428 -3.80 1.25 21.32
C GLY A 428 -5.07 2.10 21.29
N ASP A 429 -5.19 2.99 22.27
CA ASP A 429 -6.27 3.97 22.37
C ASP A 429 -5.89 5.24 21.58
N PRO A 430 -6.71 5.72 20.62
CA PRO A 430 -6.31 6.79 19.73
C PRO A 430 -6.07 8.13 20.45
N GLU A 431 -6.81 8.44 21.51
CA GLU A 431 -6.58 9.62 22.34
C GLU A 431 -5.28 9.54 23.16
N ALA A 432 -4.97 8.38 23.73
CA ALA A 432 -3.70 8.16 24.43
C ALA A 432 -2.50 8.20 23.47
N ASP A 433 -2.61 7.51 22.34
CA ASP A 433 -1.55 7.43 21.33
C ASP A 433 -1.28 8.82 20.72
N LEU A 434 -2.33 9.60 20.40
CA LEU A 434 -2.16 10.97 19.91
C LEU A 434 -1.44 11.87 20.94
N ARG A 435 -1.77 11.73 22.23
CA ARG A 435 -1.06 12.47 23.28
C ARG A 435 0.42 12.09 23.33
N ASP A 436 0.74 10.81 23.20
CA ASP A 436 2.14 10.36 23.16
C ASP A 436 2.88 10.92 21.94
N MET A 437 2.28 10.81 20.74
CA MET A 437 2.81 11.35 19.48
C MET A 437 3.12 12.85 19.57
N LEU A 438 2.23 13.64 20.18
CA LEU A 438 2.41 15.09 20.34
C LEU A 438 3.35 15.47 21.51
N SER A 439 3.56 14.57 22.47
CA SER A 439 4.42 14.81 23.64
C SER A 439 5.91 14.67 23.32
N LYS A 440 6.26 13.90 22.28
CA LYS A 440 7.60 13.81 21.73
C LYS A 440 7.92 15.09 20.94
N GLY A 441 8.12 16.19 21.66
CA GLY A 441 8.76 17.38 21.10
C GLY A 441 10.20 17.06 20.69
N ILE A 442 10.70 17.78 19.68
CA ILE A 442 12.06 17.66 19.14
C ILE A 442 13.08 17.57 20.28
N LYS A 443 13.73 16.41 20.41
CA LYS A 443 14.97 16.23 21.18
C LYS A 443 15.90 15.35 20.36
N VAL A 444 16.94 15.97 19.80
CA VAL A 444 18.11 15.27 19.27
C VAL A 444 18.85 14.67 20.48
N GLU A 445 19.09 13.35 20.47
CA GLU A 445 19.91 12.70 21.49
C GLU A 445 21.41 12.95 21.21
N GLU A 446 22.16 13.35 22.24
CA GLU A 446 23.63 13.37 22.19
C GLU A 446 24.16 11.94 21.97
N GLY A 447 24.88 11.70 20.87
CA GLY A 447 25.54 10.42 20.57
C GLY A 447 24.90 9.57 19.46
N SER A 448 23.97 10.10 18.66
CA SER A 448 23.54 9.46 17.41
C SER A 448 24.68 9.42 16.38
N PRO A 449 24.83 8.32 15.59
CA PRO A 449 25.84 8.22 14.52
C PRO A 449 25.80 9.33 13.45
N LEU A 450 24.73 10.15 13.44
CA LEU A 450 24.63 11.37 12.63
C LEU A 450 25.47 12.55 13.13
N ALA A 451 26.05 12.50 14.34
CA ALA A 451 26.94 13.55 14.85
C ALA A 451 28.37 13.48 14.26
N GLU A 452 28.76 12.38 13.62
CA GLU A 452 30.13 12.18 13.11
C GLU A 452 30.30 12.52 11.62
N GLU A 453 29.23 12.89 10.90
CA GLU A 453 29.31 13.31 9.48
C GLU A 453 29.14 14.83 9.28
N LEU A 454 29.15 15.62 10.35
CA LEU A 454 28.94 17.08 10.31
C LEU A 454 30.11 17.92 10.90
N ASP A 455 31.31 17.34 11.02
CA ASP A 455 32.57 18.08 11.25
C ASP A 455 33.50 18.04 10.02
#